data_AF-A0A9C7RQH6-F1
#
_entry.id   AF-A0A9C7RQH6-F1
#
_cell.length_a   1.000
_cell.length_b   1.000
_cell.length_c   1.000
_cell.angle_alpha   90.00
_cell.angle_beta   90.00
_cell.angle_gamma   90.00
#
_symmetry.space_group_name_H-M   'P 1'
#
loop_
_entity.id
_entity.type
_entity.pdbx_description
1 polymer ?
#
loop_
_entity_poly.entity_id
_entity_poly.type
_entity_poly.pdbx_seq_one_letter_code
_entity_poly.pdbx_strand_id
1 'polypeptide(L)'
;MRILLFSVIVILCIVSFLYKTYPLRYYDTVKKKSELLDPLLIISVMYVESGFRERAVSPKGAIGLMQIMPATADWLSRTYNIDGNINDPEDNITYGIVYLEYLMEKFGDIDKALIA
;
A
#
# COMPACT_ATOMS: atom_id res chain seq x y z
N MET A 1 34.50 -20.83 14.11
CA MET A 1 33.40 -21.62 13.51
C MET A 1 32.05 -21.42 14.21
N ARG A 2 31.94 -21.52 15.54
CA ARG A 2 30.67 -21.31 16.29
C ARG A 2 30.04 -19.91 16.16
N ILE A 3 30.84 -18.85 16.27
CA ILE A 3 30.36 -17.45 16.14
C ILE A 3 29.84 -17.18 14.72
N LEU A 4 30.56 -17.66 13.70
CA LEU A 4 30.19 -17.51 12.30
C LEU A 4 28.86 -18.23 11.98
N LEU A 5 28.66 -19.43 12.53
CA LEU A 5 27.41 -20.18 12.40
C LEU A 5 26.23 -19.45 13.05
N PHE A 6 26.43 -18.91 14.25
CA PHE A 6 25.41 -18.13 14.94
C PHE A 6 25.02 -16.86 14.16
N SER A 7 26.00 -16.10 13.67
CA SER A 7 25.72 -14.91 12.85
C SER A 7 24.96 -15.25 11.57
N VAL A 8 25.27 -16.36 10.91
CA VAL A 8 24.54 -16.80 9.71
C VAL A 8 23.08 -17.14 10.04
N ILE A 9 22.83 -17.84 11.15
CA ILE A 9 21.46 -18.15 11.59
C ILE A 9 20.68 -16.87 11.89
N VAL A 10 21.28 -15.91 12.59
CA VAL A 10 20.66 -14.61 12.88
C VAL A 10 20.32 -13.86 11.59
N ILE A 11 21.24 -13.80 10.62
CA ILE A 11 20.99 -13.17 9.31
C ILE A 11 19.84 -13.86 8.59
N LEU A 12 19.81 -15.20 8.55
CA LEU A 12 18.73 -15.95 7.91
C LEU A 12 17.38 -15.71 8.59
N CYS A 13 17.34 -15.63 9.91
CA CYS A 13 16.12 -15.28 10.65
C CYS A 13 15.65 -13.86 10.31
N ILE A 14 16.56 -12.88 10.25
CA ILE A 14 16.24 -11.50 9.86
C ILE A 14 15.72 -11.45 8.41
N VAL A 15 16.41 -12.09 7.48
CA VAL A 15 16.00 -12.12 6.06
C VAL A 15 14.63 -12.79 5.91
N SER A 16 14.40 -13.91 6.61
CA SER A 16 13.11 -14.59 6.61
C SER A 16 12.00 -13.71 7.18
N PHE A 17 12.27 -13.02 8.29
CA PHE A 17 11.33 -12.07 8.90
C PHE A 17 11.00 -10.91 7.96
N LEU A 18 12.01 -10.31 7.32
CA LEU A 18 11.82 -9.22 6.37
C LEU A 18 11.03 -9.66 5.13
N TYR A 19 11.37 -10.82 4.57
CA TYR A 19 10.69 -11.37 3.39
C TYR A 19 9.21 -11.64 3.65
N LYS A 20 8.87 -12.08 4.88
CA LYS A 20 7.48 -12.34 5.28
C LYS A 20 6.71 -11.05 5.59
N THR A 21 7.39 -10.03 6.11
CA THR A 21 6.76 -8.79 6.58
C THR A 21 6.57 -7.77 5.46
N TYR A 22 7.49 -7.75 4.48
CA TYR A 22 7.49 -6.82 3.36
C TYR A 22 7.43 -7.55 2.02
N PRO A 23 6.29 -8.20 1.68
CA PRO A 23 6.10 -8.77 0.36
C PRO A 23 6.07 -7.66 -0.69
N LEU A 24 7.21 -7.38 -1.32
CA LEU A 24 7.37 -6.40 -2.40
C LEU A 24 6.71 -6.82 -3.72
N ARG A 25 5.82 -7.83 -3.71
CA ARG A 25 5.15 -8.33 -4.93
C ARG A 25 4.33 -7.25 -5.65
N TYR A 26 3.86 -6.24 -4.92
CA TYR A 26 3.09 -5.13 -5.47
C TYR A 26 3.95 -3.95 -5.91
N TYR A 27 5.26 -4.01 -5.67
CA TYR A 27 6.16 -2.91 -6.02
C TYR A 27 6.12 -2.61 -7.52
N ASP A 28 6.08 -3.65 -8.37
CA ASP A 28 6.03 -3.47 -9.81
C ASP A 28 4.69 -2.84 -10.26
N THR A 29 3.56 -3.26 -9.68
CA THR A 29 2.25 -2.63 -9.91
C THR A 29 2.30 -1.16 -9.51
N VAL A 30 2.73 -0.86 -8.28
CA VAL A 30 2.79 0.49 -7.75
C VAL A 30 3.71 1.36 -8.59
N LYS A 31 4.91 0.86 -8.94
CA LYS A 31 5.87 1.56 -9.78
C LYS A 31 5.34 1.85 -11.18
N LYS A 32 4.52 0.96 -11.73
CA LYS A 32 3.90 1.15 -13.05
C LYS A 32 2.77 2.18 -13.03
N LYS A 33 2.03 2.27 -11.92
CA LYS A 33 0.80 3.08 -11.82
C LYS A 33 1.00 4.43 -11.13
N SER A 34 2.04 4.58 -10.32
CA SER A 34 2.35 5.84 -9.65
C SER A 34 3.00 6.83 -10.61
N GLU A 35 2.42 8.02 -10.76
CA GLU A 35 2.95 9.08 -11.61
C GLU A 35 3.58 10.20 -10.78
N LEU A 36 2.94 10.59 -9.66
CA LEU A 36 3.36 11.75 -8.87
C LEU A 36 4.16 11.37 -7.62
N LEU A 37 3.94 10.17 -7.09
CA LEU A 37 4.48 9.75 -5.79
C LEU A 37 5.60 8.72 -5.93
N ASP A 38 6.52 8.72 -4.95
CA ASP A 38 7.54 7.66 -4.85
C ASP A 38 6.84 6.31 -4.61
N PRO A 39 7.08 5.27 -5.43
CA PRO A 39 6.53 3.94 -5.21
C PRO A 39 6.80 3.37 -3.82
N LEU A 40 7.96 3.69 -3.21
CA LEU A 40 8.30 3.25 -1.86
C LEU A 40 7.44 3.92 -0.79
N LEU A 41 7.02 5.17 -1.02
CA LEU A 41 6.08 5.86 -0.14
C LEU A 41 4.72 5.17 -0.16
N ILE A 42 4.19 4.85 -1.35
CA ILE A 42 2.91 4.15 -1.49
C ILE A 42 2.97 2.75 -0.85
N ILE A 43 4.06 2.01 -1.04
CA ILE A 43 4.28 0.71 -0.39
C ILE A 43 4.33 0.86 1.14
N SER A 44 4.90 1.96 1.64
CA SER A 44 4.95 2.25 3.07
C SER A 44 3.56 2.55 3.63
N VAL A 45 2.74 3.31 2.91
CA VAL A 45 1.33 3.56 3.26
C VAL A 45 0.55 2.25 3.29
N MET A 46 0.69 1.41 2.26
CA MET A 46 0.05 0.09 2.21
C MET A 46 0.38 -0.79 3.42
N TYR A 47 1.64 -0.75 3.88
CA TYR A 47 2.06 -1.47 5.08
C TYR A 47 1.39 -0.91 6.34
N VAL A 48 1.33 0.42 6.49
CA VAL A 48 0.68 1.06 7.64
C VAL A 48 -0.82 0.75 7.68
N GLU A 49 -1.49 0.78 6.54
CA GLU A 49 -2.93 0.58 6.42
C GLU A 49 -3.37 -0.86 6.72
N SER A 50 -2.70 -1.84 6.12
CA SER A 50 -3.16 -3.24 6.17
C SER A 50 -2.10 -4.25 6.62
N GLY A 51 -0.83 -3.86 6.69
CA GLY A 51 0.28 -4.81 6.82
C GLY A 51 0.31 -5.81 5.65
N PHE A 52 -0.02 -5.35 4.43
CA PHE A 52 -0.16 -6.14 3.22
C PHE A 52 -1.24 -7.23 3.24
N ARG A 53 -2.26 -7.09 4.10
CA ARG A 53 -3.40 -8.01 4.15
C ARG A 53 -4.44 -7.65 3.08
N GLU A 54 -4.42 -8.37 1.96
CA GLU A 54 -5.35 -8.22 0.84
C GLU A 54 -6.84 -8.18 1.23
N ARG A 55 -7.22 -8.92 2.28
CA ARG A 55 -8.61 -9.06 2.73
C ARG A 55 -8.88 -8.33 4.05
N ALA A 56 -8.04 -7.35 4.40
CA ALA A 56 -8.27 -6.54 5.59
C ALA A 56 -9.58 -5.75 5.45
N VAL A 57 -10.41 -5.79 6.49
CA VAL A 57 -11.59 -4.95 6.60
C VAL A 57 -11.55 -4.26 7.96
N SER A 58 -11.52 -2.93 7.98
CA SER A 58 -11.54 -2.19 9.24
C SER A 58 -12.93 -2.23 9.89
N PRO A 59 -13.05 -1.95 11.20
CA PRO A 59 -14.35 -1.83 11.87
C PRO A 59 -15.28 -0.78 11.25
N LYS A 60 -14.71 0.21 10.53
CA LYS A 60 -15.47 1.26 9.83
C LYS A 60 -15.83 0.88 8.39
N GLY A 61 -15.33 -0.25 7.89
CA GLY A 61 -15.61 -0.75 6.54
C GLY A 61 -14.57 -0.38 5.48
N ALA A 62 -13.36 0.03 5.87
CA ALA A 62 -12.26 0.25 4.93
C ALA A 62 -11.72 -1.10 4.41
N ILE A 63 -11.43 -1.23 3.12
CA ILE A 63 -11.19 -2.53 2.47
C ILE A 63 -9.78 -2.60 1.87
N GLY A 64 -9.16 -3.78 2.02
CA GLY A 64 -8.02 -4.22 1.24
C GLY A 64 -6.68 -3.63 1.65
N LEU A 65 -5.73 -3.68 0.72
CA LEU A 65 -4.33 -3.31 0.93
C LEU A 65 -4.14 -1.85 1.33
N MET A 66 -4.89 -0.96 0.70
CA MET A 66 -4.84 0.49 0.87
C MET A 66 -5.99 1.04 1.72
N GLN A 67 -6.78 0.15 2.34
CA GLN A 67 -7.91 0.51 3.24
C GLN A 67 -8.84 1.58 2.63
N ILE A 68 -9.30 1.34 1.40
CA ILE A 68 -10.21 2.26 0.71
C ILE A 68 -11.63 2.08 1.24
N MET A 69 -12.28 3.19 1.59
CA MET A 69 -13.69 3.21 1.94
C MET A 69 -14.55 3.05 0.67
N PRO A 70 -15.65 2.27 0.71
CA PRO A 70 -16.55 2.11 -0.45
C PRO A 70 -17.06 3.44 -1.01
N ALA A 71 -17.42 4.40 -0.15
CA ALA A 71 -17.85 5.73 -0.58
C ALA A 71 -16.74 6.51 -1.30
N THR A 72 -15.48 6.34 -0.88
CA THR A 72 -14.31 6.94 -1.55
C THR A 72 -14.09 6.29 -2.91
N ALA A 73 -14.21 4.97 -3.01
CA ALA A 73 -14.13 4.26 -4.28
C ALA A 73 -15.19 4.75 -5.27
N ASP A 74 -16.45 4.83 -4.84
CA ASP A 74 -17.56 5.34 -5.68
C ASP A 74 -17.30 6.76 -6.19
N TRP A 75 -16.75 7.63 -5.33
CA TRP A 75 -16.40 9.01 -5.70
C TRP A 75 -15.25 9.04 -6.70
N LEU A 76 -14.20 8.22 -6.49
CA LEU A 76 -13.06 8.12 -7.39
C LEU A 76 -13.47 7.60 -8.76
N SER A 77 -14.31 6.56 -8.82
CA SER A 77 -14.79 6.01 -10.09
C SER A 77 -15.51 7.06 -10.93
N ARG A 78 -16.36 7.87 -10.29
CA ARG A 78 -17.09 8.94 -10.99
C ARG A 78 -16.22 10.11 -11.39
N THR A 79 -15.21 10.44 -10.58
CA THR A 79 -14.39 11.66 -10.77
C THR A 79 -13.24 11.42 -11.74
N TYR A 80 -12.58 10.28 -11.62
CA TYR A 80 -11.38 9.92 -12.39
C TYR A 80 -11.64 8.86 -13.46
N ASN A 81 -12.91 8.45 -13.65
CA ASN A 81 -13.32 7.44 -14.62
C ASN A 81 -12.50 6.14 -14.47
N ILE A 82 -12.29 5.71 -13.22
CA ILE A 82 -11.65 4.45 -12.88
C ILE A 82 -12.70 3.40 -12.55
N ASP A 83 -12.62 2.25 -13.20
CA ASP A 83 -13.49 1.11 -12.95
C ASP A 83 -12.67 -0.01 -12.30
N GLY A 84 -13.29 -0.73 -11.37
CA GLY A 84 -12.64 -1.85 -10.69
C GLY A 84 -13.38 -2.25 -9.42
N ASN A 85 -12.92 -3.32 -8.79
CA ASN A 85 -13.47 -3.86 -7.57
C ASN A 85 -12.46 -3.70 -6.43
N ILE A 86 -12.73 -2.88 -5.42
CA ILE A 86 -11.83 -2.69 -4.27
C ILE A 86 -11.57 -3.95 -3.41
N ASN A 87 -12.29 -5.05 -3.66
CA ASN A 87 -11.99 -6.37 -3.08
C ASN A 87 -10.91 -7.14 -3.86
N ASP A 88 -10.65 -6.75 -5.12
CA ASP A 88 -9.49 -7.22 -5.88
C ASP A 88 -8.24 -6.43 -5.43
N PRO A 89 -7.12 -7.10 -5.11
CA PRO A 89 -5.92 -6.43 -4.62
C PRO A 89 -5.32 -5.40 -5.60
N GLU A 90 -5.30 -5.68 -6.90
CA GLU A 90 -4.68 -4.80 -7.90
C GLU A 90 -5.53 -3.55 -8.13
N ASP A 91 -6.85 -3.72 -8.19
CA ASP A 91 -7.79 -2.61 -8.24
C ASP A 91 -7.69 -1.77 -6.95
N ASN A 92 -7.67 -2.40 -5.77
CA ASN A 92 -7.52 -1.71 -4.49
C ASN A 92 -6.27 -0.84 -4.42
N ILE A 93 -5.13 -1.33 -4.93
CA ILE A 93 -3.89 -0.56 -5.08
C ILE A 93 -4.12 0.64 -6.00
N THR A 94 -4.80 0.43 -7.12
CA THR A 94 -5.09 1.50 -8.09
C THR A 94 -5.93 2.60 -7.46
N TYR A 95 -7.02 2.24 -6.77
CA TYR A 95 -7.83 3.21 -6.03
C TYR A 95 -7.01 3.97 -4.99
N GLY A 96 -6.12 3.28 -4.26
CA GLY A 96 -5.26 3.91 -3.27
C GLY A 96 -4.23 4.87 -3.87
N ILE A 97 -3.64 4.54 -5.01
CA ILE A 97 -2.70 5.43 -5.72
C ILE A 97 -3.44 6.69 -6.17
N VAL A 98 -4.55 6.54 -6.90
CA VAL A 98 -5.33 7.69 -7.39
C VAL A 98 -5.81 8.56 -6.23
N TYR A 99 -6.20 7.95 -5.11
CA TYR A 99 -6.61 8.70 -3.92
C TYR A 99 -5.46 9.51 -3.31
N LEU A 100 -4.29 8.90 -3.14
CA LEU A 100 -3.12 9.60 -2.60
C LEU A 100 -2.65 10.72 -3.53
N GLU A 101 -2.66 10.50 -4.84
CA GLU A 101 -2.34 11.52 -5.84
C GLU A 101 -3.34 12.68 -5.80
N TYR A 102 -4.64 12.40 -5.68
CA TYR A 102 -5.65 13.43 -5.43
C TYR A 102 -5.36 14.25 -4.17
N LEU A 103 -5.01 13.60 -3.05
CA LEU A 103 -4.68 14.30 -1.81
C LEU A 103 -3.42 15.17 -1.98
N MET A 104 -2.42 14.66 -2.68
CA MET A 104 -1.22 15.43 -3.02
C MET A 104 -1.52 16.65 -3.86
N GLU A 105 -2.31 16.52 -4.92
CA GLU A 105 -2.72 17.64 -5.76
C GLU A 105 -3.54 18.69 -4.98
N LYS A 106 -4.43 18.22 -4.09
CA LYS A 106 -5.28 19.07 -3.27
C LYS A 106 -4.52 19.88 -2.24
N PHE A 107 -3.55 19.27 -1.57
CA PHE A 107 -2.85 19.89 -0.45
C PHE A 107 -1.47 20.45 -0.80
N GLY A 108 -0.85 19.98 -1.90
CA GLY A 108 0.48 20.39 -2.35
C GLY A 108 1.61 20.01 -1.40
N ASP A 109 1.34 19.17 -0.40
CA ASP A 109 2.22 18.86 0.71
C ASP A 109 1.93 17.43 1.19
N ILE A 110 2.98 16.61 1.28
CA ILE A 110 2.84 15.19 1.59
C ILE A 110 2.40 14.95 3.03
N ASP A 111 2.87 15.75 3.98
CA ASP A 111 2.52 15.58 5.38
C ASP A 111 1.03 15.87 5.58
N LYS A 112 0.52 16.91 4.89
CA LYS A 112 -0.93 17.21 4.89
C LYS A 112 -1.75 16.14 4.17
N ALA A 113 -1.26 15.61 3.05
CA ALA A 113 -1.95 14.57 2.32
C ALA A 113 -2.11 13.29 3.15
N LEU A 114 -1.11 12.92 3.95
CA LEU A 114 -1.12 11.68 4.75
C LEU A 114 -1.99 11.76 6.03
N ILE A 115 -2.37 12.95 6.49
CA ILE A 115 -3.20 13.13 7.70
C ILE A 115 -4.67 13.46 7.40
N ALA A 116 -5.01 13.71 6.13
CA ALA A 116 -6.33 14.15 5.68
C ALA A 116 -7.36 13.02 5.67
#